data_AF-A0AB34PCD7-F1
#
_entry.id   AF-A0AB34PCD7-F1
#
_cell.length_a   1.000
_cell.length_b   1.000
_cell.length_c   1.000
_cell.angle_alpha   90.00
_cell.angle_beta   90.00
_cell.angle_gamma   90.00
#
_symmetry.space_group_name_H-M   'P 1'
#
loop_
_entity.id
_entity.type
_entity.pdbx_description
1 polymer ?
#
loop_
_entity_poly.entity_id
_entity_poly.type
_entity_poly.pdbx_seq_one_letter_code
_entity_poly.pdbx_strand_id
1 'polypeptide(L)'
;MNETNIKSAATSVQTQAERIVMSLRTLKPNPKQQKEELFALLYPVITELMDQGITQKAILAMLSKKGLKLHPARFKELLEHHAKKAVTSDLEDAA
;
A
#
# COMPACT_ATOMS: atom_id res chain seq x y z
N MET A 1 36.88 -14.61 -36.68
CA MET A 1 37.19 -13.99 -35.37
C MET A 1 36.04 -13.03 -35.00
N ASN A 2 34.90 -13.54 -34.51
CA ASN A 2 33.73 -12.69 -34.15
C ASN A 2 33.13 -13.03 -32.77
N GLU A 3 33.77 -13.90 -31.97
CA GLU A 3 33.21 -14.41 -30.73
C GLU A 3 33.37 -13.48 -29.51
N THR A 4 34.21 -12.44 -29.62
CA THR A 4 34.56 -11.54 -28.52
C THR A 4 33.58 -10.39 -28.30
N ASN A 5 32.74 -10.04 -29.28
CA ASN A 5 31.84 -8.89 -29.19
C ASN A 5 30.49 -9.23 -28.51
N ILE A 6 29.99 -10.46 -28.67
CA ILE A 6 28.71 -10.87 -28.09
C ILE A 6 28.82 -11.12 -26.58
N LYS A 7 29.97 -11.65 -26.12
CA LYS A 7 30.21 -11.89 -24.68
C LYS A 7 30.33 -10.58 -23.89
N SER A 8 30.91 -9.52 -24.46
CA SER A 8 31.05 -8.22 -23.77
C SER A 8 29.72 -7.47 -23.67
N ALA A 9 28.89 -7.50 -24.72
CA ALA A 9 27.54 -6.93 -24.71
C ALA A 9 26.60 -7.65 -23.74
N ALA A 10 26.63 -9.00 -23.72
CA ALA A 10 25.84 -9.79 -22.77
C ALA A 10 26.24 -9.52 -21.31
N THR A 11 27.54 -9.44 -21.03
CA THR A 11 28.06 -9.08 -19.70
C THR A 11 27.65 -7.66 -19.29
N SER A 12 27.61 -6.72 -20.25
CA SER A 12 27.19 -5.34 -20.03
C SER A 12 25.71 -5.24 -19.65
N VAL A 13 24.83 -5.93 -20.37
CA VAL A 13 23.38 -5.97 -20.07
C VAL A 13 23.12 -6.65 -18.73
N GLN A 14 23.83 -7.74 -18.43
CA GLN A 14 23.68 -8.46 -17.15
C GLN A 14 24.13 -7.61 -15.95
N THR A 15 25.27 -6.93 -16.09
CA THR A 15 25.75 -5.96 -15.08
C THR A 15 24.76 -4.80 -14.90
N GLN A 16 24.14 -4.32 -15.99
CA GLN A 16 23.13 -3.27 -15.94
C GLN A 16 21.87 -3.75 -15.24
N ALA A 17 21.40 -4.97 -15.52
CA ALA A 17 20.25 -5.57 -14.87
C ALA A 17 20.49 -5.73 -13.36
N GLU A 18 21.66 -6.19 -12.94
CA GLU A 18 22.02 -6.32 -11.52
C GLU A 18 22.01 -4.97 -10.79
N ARG A 19 22.55 -3.91 -11.40
CA ARG A 19 22.51 -2.55 -10.85
C ARG A 19 21.08 -2.01 -10.71
N ILE A 20 20.22 -2.31 -11.69
CA ILE A 20 18.80 -1.95 -11.65
C ILE A 20 18.11 -2.72 -10.53
N VAL A 21 18.32 -4.03 -10.40
CA VAL A 21 17.75 -4.85 -9.33
C VAL A 21 18.18 -4.35 -7.96
N MET A 22 19.47 -4.00 -7.78
CA MET A 22 19.94 -3.41 -6.53
C MET A 22 19.23 -2.08 -6.23
N SER A 23 19.04 -1.22 -7.24
CA SER A 23 18.30 0.05 -7.09
C SER A 23 16.83 -0.16 -6.79
N LEU A 24 16.19 -1.17 -7.37
CA LEU A 24 14.78 -1.50 -7.08
C LEU A 24 14.62 -2.02 -5.65
N ARG A 25 15.59 -2.78 -5.14
CA ARG A 25 15.57 -3.31 -3.77
C ARG A 25 15.80 -2.24 -2.69
N THR A 26 16.35 -1.08 -3.04
CA THR A 26 16.50 0.05 -2.10
C THR A 26 15.26 0.95 -2.05
N LEU A 27 14.30 0.75 -2.95
CA LEU A 27 13.02 1.46 -2.92
C LEU A 27 12.29 1.07 -1.63
N LYS A 28 12.13 2.05 -0.74
CA LYS A 28 11.31 1.89 0.46
C LYS A 28 9.84 1.99 0.05
N PRO A 29 8.95 1.24 0.72
CA PRO A 29 7.52 1.44 0.58
C PRO A 29 7.20 2.92 0.80
N ASN A 30 6.41 3.51 -0.10
CA ASN A 30 6.08 4.91 -0.01
C ASN A 30 5.44 5.16 1.37
N PRO A 31 5.87 6.17 2.15
CA PRO A 31 5.23 6.50 3.42
C PRO A 31 3.71 6.70 3.29
N LYS A 32 3.22 7.07 2.10
CA LYS A 32 1.80 7.09 1.76
C LYS A 32 1.18 5.68 1.75
N GLN A 33 1.81 4.72 1.09
CA GLN A 33 1.36 3.31 1.05
C GLN A 33 1.35 2.70 2.45
N GLN A 34 2.36 2.96 3.28
CA GLN A 34 2.41 2.44 4.65
C GLN A 34 1.21 2.89 5.50
N LYS A 35 0.77 4.14 5.34
CA LYS A 35 -0.41 4.67 6.05
C LYS A 35 -1.70 4.01 5.55
N GLU A 36 -1.77 3.73 4.25
CA GLU A 36 -2.92 3.08 3.62
C GLU A 36 -3.02 1.61 4.04
N GLU A 37 -1.89 0.89 4.08
CA GLU A 37 -1.80 -0.48 4.60
C GLU A 37 -2.19 -0.53 6.08
N LEU A 38 -1.66 0.37 6.90
CA LEU A 38 -2.02 0.42 8.32
C LEU A 38 -3.50 0.76 8.51
N PHE A 39 -4.07 1.66 7.69
CA PHE A 39 -5.50 1.95 7.71
C PHE A 39 -6.32 0.73 7.31
N ALA A 40 -5.91 0.00 6.26
CA ALA A 40 -6.58 -1.22 5.80
C ALA A 40 -6.65 -2.28 6.89
N LEU A 41 -5.57 -2.48 7.65
CA LEU A 41 -5.53 -3.41 8.78
C LEU A 41 -6.45 -2.99 9.93
N LEU A 42 -6.64 -1.68 10.12
CA LEU A 42 -7.52 -1.14 11.17
C LEU A 42 -8.98 -0.98 10.71
N TYR A 43 -9.26 -1.13 9.42
CA TYR A 43 -10.57 -0.84 8.83
C TYR A 43 -11.73 -1.59 9.50
N PRO A 44 -11.67 -2.91 9.77
CA PRO A 44 -12.77 -3.64 10.42
C PRO A 44 -13.12 -3.09 11.81
N VAL A 45 -12.09 -2.68 12.57
CA VAL A 45 -12.28 -2.09 13.90
C VAL A 45 -12.83 -0.66 13.77
N ILE A 46 -12.34 0.11 12.79
CA ILE A 46 -12.85 1.46 12.54
C ILE A 46 -14.34 1.42 12.20
N THR A 47 -14.78 0.47 11.37
CA THR A 47 -16.20 0.31 11.03
C THR A 47 -17.03 -0.11 12.25
N GLU A 48 -16.54 -1.07 13.05
CA GLU A 48 -17.21 -1.48 14.29
C GLU A 48 -17.40 -0.30 15.26
N LEU A 49 -16.36 0.51 15.48
CA LEU A 49 -16.46 1.68 16.35
C LEU A 49 -17.42 2.73 15.81
N MET A 50 -17.47 2.90 14.48
CA MET A 50 -18.44 3.80 13.85
C MET A 50 -19.88 3.31 14.01
N ASP A 51 -20.11 2.00 13.90
CA ASP A 51 -21.42 1.36 14.14
C ASP A 51 -21.86 1.49 15.61
N GLN A 52 -20.90 1.51 16.54
CA GLN A 52 -21.12 1.82 17.95
C GLN A 52 -21.38 3.32 18.23
N GLY A 53 -21.42 4.15 17.19
CA GLY A 53 -21.70 5.59 17.31
C GLY A 53 -20.47 6.44 17.67
N ILE A 54 -19.25 5.88 17.62
CA ILE A 54 -18.04 6.68 17.82
C ILE A 54 -17.81 7.59 16.61
N THR A 55 -17.69 8.89 16.89
CA THR A 55 -17.50 9.89 15.84
C THR A 55 -16.15 9.73 15.12
N GLN A 56 -16.14 10.03 13.82
CA GLN A 56 -14.93 10.09 13.00
C GLN A 56 -13.82 10.95 13.65
N LYS A 57 -14.20 12.07 14.29
CA LYS A 57 -13.27 12.97 14.97
C LYS A 57 -12.53 12.27 16.11
N ALA A 58 -13.23 11.47 16.91
CA ALA A 58 -12.62 10.71 18.02
C ALA A 58 -11.66 9.64 17.50
N ILE A 59 -12.05 8.92 16.44
CA ILE A 59 -11.21 7.92 15.77
C ILE A 59 -9.94 8.58 15.21
N LEU A 60 -10.07 9.67 14.45
CA LEU A 60 -8.93 10.41 13.90
C LEU A 60 -7.99 10.95 14.99
N ALA A 61 -8.53 11.45 16.11
CA ALA A 61 -7.72 11.89 17.23
C ALA A 61 -6.91 10.72 17.84
N MET A 62 -7.53 9.54 17.96
CA MET A 62 -6.86 8.35 18.47
C MET A 62 -5.77 7.84 17.50
N LEU A 63 -6.07 7.75 16.20
CA LEU A 63 -5.10 7.37 15.16
C LEU A 63 -3.90 8.33 15.16
N SER A 64 -4.13 9.63 15.24
CA SER A 64 -3.09 10.66 15.29
C SER A 64 -2.18 10.51 16.52
N LYS A 65 -2.75 10.26 17.71
CA LYS A 65 -2.02 9.98 18.94
C LYS A 65 -1.14 8.73 18.86
N LYS A 66 -1.48 7.76 18.02
CA LYS A 66 -0.71 6.52 17.78
C LYS A 66 0.24 6.60 16.59
N GLY A 67 0.42 7.80 16.00
CA GLY A 67 1.37 8.04 14.91
C GLY A 67 0.75 7.98 13.50
N LEU A 68 -0.53 7.61 13.37
CA LEU A 68 -1.23 7.61 12.09
C LEU A 68 -2.01 8.93 11.90
N LYS A 69 -1.29 9.95 11.43
CA LYS A 69 -1.89 11.24 11.07
C LYS A 69 -2.54 11.16 9.68
N LEU A 70 -3.87 11.26 9.66
CA LEU A 70 -4.69 11.31 8.46
C LEU A 70 -5.52 12.59 8.43
N HIS A 71 -5.63 13.20 7.24
CA HIS A 71 -6.56 14.30 7.01
C HIS A 71 -8.00 13.78 6.96
N PRO A 72 -9.02 14.51 7.44
CA PRO A 72 -10.42 14.05 7.40
C PRO A 72 -10.90 13.64 6.01
N ALA A 73 -10.53 14.40 4.97
CA ALA A 73 -10.84 14.06 3.58
C ALA A 73 -10.21 12.71 3.18
N ARG A 74 -8.95 12.49 3.54
CA ARG A 74 -8.24 11.24 3.21
C ARG A 74 -8.83 10.04 3.95
N PHE A 75 -9.27 10.23 5.19
CA PHE A 75 -9.97 9.19 5.94
C PHE A 75 -11.28 8.78 5.26
N LYS A 76 -12.06 9.75 4.78
CA LYS A 76 -13.30 9.48 4.04
C LYS A 76 -13.03 8.73 2.73
N GLU A 77 -12.04 9.16 1.96
CA GLU A 77 -11.62 8.47 0.73
C GLU A 77 -11.22 7.02 1.00
N LEU A 78 -10.46 6.77 2.08
CA LEU A 78 -10.06 5.42 2.45
C LEU A 78 -11.25 4.57 2.92
N LEU A 79 -12.16 5.14 3.73
CA LEU A 79 -13.41 4.45 4.09
C LEU A 79 -14.20 4.03 2.85
N GLU A 80 -14.42 4.93 1.89
CA GLU A 80 -15.17 4.66 0.66
C GLU A 80 -14.45 3.63 -0.23
N HIS A 81 -13.13 3.73 -0.35
CA HIS A 81 -12.32 2.80 -1.12
C HIS A 81 -12.38 1.39 -0.52
N HIS A 82 -12.29 1.26 0.80
CA HIS A 82 -12.38 -0.04 1.46
C HIS A 82 -13.81 -0.59 1.50
N ALA A 83 -14.83 0.27 1.64
CA ALA A 83 -16.23 -0.16 1.55
C ALA A 83 -16.56 -0.74 0.17
N LYS A 84 -16.08 -0.11 -0.92
CA LYS A 84 -16.25 -0.65 -2.28
C LYS A 84 -15.55 -2.00 -2.47
N LYS A 85 -14.37 -2.19 -1.87
CA LYS A 85 -13.64 -3.45 -1.94
C LYS A 85 -14.32 -4.58 -1.16
N ALA A 86 -14.86 -4.29 0.02
CA ALA A 86 -15.58 -5.27 0.83
C ALA A 86 -16.80 -5.83 0.08
N VAL A 87 -17.59 -4.96 -0.56
CA VAL A 87 -18.77 -5.37 -1.36
C VAL A 87 -18.40 -6.25 -2.56
N THR A 88 -17.23 -6.07 -3.16
CA THR A 88 -16.79 -6.89 -4.30
C THR A 88 -16.19 -8.25 -3.89
N SER A 89 -15.64 -8.39 -2.68
CA SER A 89 -15.11 -9.67 -2.20
C SER A 89 -16.18 -10.68 -1.79
N ASP A 90 -17.40 -10.24 -1.47
CA ASP A 90 -18.53 -11.11 -1.13
C ASP A 90 -19.20 -11.77 -2.36
N LEU A 91 -18.76 -11.45 -3.59
CA LEU A 91 -19.34 -12.00 -4.83
C LEU A 91 -18.50 -13.08 -5.53
N GLU A 92 -17.27 -13.39 -5.09
CA GLU A 92 -16.42 -14.41 -5.74
C GLU A 92 -16.51 -15.82 -5.11
N ASP A 93 -17.29 -16.03 -4.04
CA ASP A 93 -17.47 -17.35 -3.40
C ASP A 93 -18.76 -18.10 -3.84
N ALA A 94 -19.40 -17.66 -4.93
CA ALA A 94 -20.67 -18.24 -5.41
C ALA A 94 -20.68 -18.65 -6.91
N ALA A 95 -19.52 -18.94 -7.51
CA ALA A 95 -19.41 -19.40 -8.91
C ALA A 95 -18.70 -20.75 -9.03
#